data_AF-A0A7S2J2K2-F1
#
_entry.id   AF-A0A7S2J2K2-F1
#
_cell.length_a   1.000
_cell.length_b   1.000
_cell.length_c   1.000
_cell.angle_alpha   90.00
_cell.angle_beta   90.00
_cell.angle_gamma   90.00
#
_symmetry.space_group_name_H-M   'P 1'
#
loop_
_entity.id
_entity.type
_entity.pdbx_description
1 polymer ?
#
loop_
_entity_poly.entity_id
_entity_poly.type
_entity_poly.pdbx_seq_one_letter_code
_entity_poly.pdbx_strand_id
1 'polypeptide(L)'
;TVQPGNMRPGGALEWLKATDSVDDSSRRTRLKDHSSSMLSQYAELLRCSKLHGEARQQVGELHSAVISAGMVQAAANLMQLTDEVRRAAVVGDHVRIGEEALEIADVHEEFASSGMQRLQRVAREMQAALRELESNYYDCSAGVGEAR
;
A
#
# COMPACT_ATOMS: atom_id res chain seq x y z
N THR A 1 -36.88 1.61 3.37
CA THR A 1 -35.81 0.65 2.98
C THR A 1 -34.57 1.46 2.64
N VAL A 2 -33.66 1.60 3.60
CA VAL A 2 -32.44 2.41 3.44
C VAL A 2 -31.41 1.55 2.71
N GLN A 3 -31.01 1.97 1.50
CA GLN A 3 -29.90 1.37 0.78
C GLN A 3 -28.60 1.62 1.55
N PRO A 4 -27.73 0.61 1.75
CA PRO A 4 -26.39 0.84 2.27
C PRO A 4 -25.59 1.54 1.17
N GLY A 5 -25.48 2.86 1.27
CA GLY A 5 -24.64 3.66 0.41
C GLY A 5 -23.16 3.32 0.64
N ASN A 6 -22.46 3.10 -0.48
CA ASN A 6 -21.01 3.04 -0.60
C ASN A 6 -20.31 4.09 0.29
N MET A 7 -19.87 3.69 1.47
CA MET A 7 -18.86 4.45 2.20
C MET A 7 -17.53 4.21 1.50
N ARG A 8 -17.13 5.16 0.64
CA ARG A 8 -15.77 5.23 0.11
C ARG A 8 -14.78 5.16 1.28
N PRO A 9 -13.79 4.26 1.29
CA PRO A 9 -12.86 4.05 2.41
C PRO A 9 -11.79 5.16 2.54
N GLY A 10 -12.14 6.42 2.24
CA GLY A 10 -11.20 7.55 2.25
C GLY A 10 -10.67 7.88 3.65
N GLY A 11 -11.44 7.60 4.70
CA GLY A 11 -11.01 7.87 6.08
C GLY A 11 -9.86 6.96 6.51
N ALA A 12 -10.05 5.64 6.49
CA ALA A 12 -9.07 4.69 7.04
C ALA A 12 -7.66 4.81 6.41
N LEU A 13 -7.60 5.14 5.12
CA LEU A 13 -6.35 5.34 4.39
C LEU A 13 -5.60 6.61 4.79
N GLU A 14 -6.29 7.71 5.07
CA GLU A 14 -5.64 8.93 5.57
C GLU A 14 -5.11 8.75 7.01
N TRP A 15 -5.85 8.02 7.85
CA TRP A 15 -5.38 7.66 9.19
C TRP A 15 -4.12 6.79 9.12
N LEU A 16 -4.06 5.81 8.20
CA LEU A 16 -2.89 4.97 7.97
C LEU A 16 -1.67 5.78 7.52
N LYS A 17 -1.85 6.74 6.61
CA LYS A 17 -0.77 7.65 6.15
C LYS A 17 -0.24 8.54 7.27
N ALA A 18 -1.13 9.05 8.13
CA ALA A 18 -0.73 9.84 9.29
C ALA A 18 0.06 8.99 10.31
N THR A 19 -0.38 7.76 10.59
CA THR A 19 0.35 6.84 11.46
C THR A 19 1.71 6.43 10.90
N ASP A 20 1.83 6.24 9.58
CA ASP A 20 3.11 5.93 8.93
C ASP A 20 4.15 7.03 9.12
N SER A 21 3.73 8.31 9.07
CA SER A 21 4.64 9.45 9.26
C SER A 21 5.15 9.58 10.69
N VAL A 22 4.29 9.30 11.68
CA VAL A 22 4.64 9.31 13.11
C VAL A 22 5.57 8.13 13.41
N ASP A 23 5.28 6.96 12.84
CA ASP A 23 6.09 5.76 13.00
C ASP A 23 7.47 5.87 12.33
N ASP A 24 7.60 6.56 11.18
CA ASP A 24 8.92 6.83 10.58
C ASP A 24 9.78 7.75 11.47
N SER A 25 9.18 8.82 12.01
CA SER A 25 9.90 9.74 12.90
C SER A 25 10.40 9.07 14.18
N SER A 26 9.57 8.20 14.78
CA SER A 26 9.90 7.39 15.95
C SER A 26 11.04 6.40 15.65
N ARG A 27 10.96 5.69 14.51
CA ARG A 27 12.00 4.75 14.06
C ARG A 27 13.34 5.44 13.84
N ARG A 28 13.37 6.64 13.23
CA ARG A 28 14.59 7.44 13.03
C ARG A 28 15.23 7.86 14.35
N THR A 29 14.43 8.29 15.33
CA THR A 29 14.94 8.64 16.66
C THR A 29 15.57 7.43 17.34
N ARG A 30 14.86 6.29 17.36
CA ARG A 30 15.41 5.04 17.93
C ARG A 30 16.69 4.57 17.22
N LEU A 31 16.75 4.67 15.90
CA LEU A 31 17.97 4.36 15.13
C LEU A 31 19.15 5.24 15.58
N LYS A 32 18.93 6.54 15.69
CA LYS A 32 19.94 7.50 16.15
C LYS A 32 20.40 7.18 17.57
N ASP A 33 19.47 6.90 18.47
CA ASP A 33 19.79 6.63 19.88
C ASP A 33 20.58 5.34 20.04
N HIS A 34 20.15 4.25 19.40
CA HIS A 34 20.83 2.95 19.49
C HIS A 34 22.21 2.97 18.80
N SER A 35 22.33 3.62 17.65
CA SER A 35 23.63 3.78 16.97
C SER A 35 24.59 4.67 17.76
N SER A 36 24.11 5.78 18.34
CA SER A 36 24.92 6.65 19.19
C SER A 36 25.38 5.91 20.46
N SER A 37 24.46 5.18 21.11
CA SER A 37 24.78 4.37 22.30
C SER A 37 25.85 3.33 22.01
N MET A 38 25.74 2.60 20.89
CA MET A 38 26.72 1.61 20.46
C MET A 38 28.09 2.23 20.18
N LEU A 39 28.14 3.39 19.50
CA LEU A 39 29.38 4.12 19.23
C LEU A 39 30.03 4.65 20.53
N SER A 40 29.23 5.16 21.46
CA SER A 40 29.71 5.62 22.77
C SER A 40 30.31 4.46 23.57
N GLN A 41 29.64 3.32 23.61
CA GLN A 41 30.13 2.11 24.27
C GLN A 41 31.42 1.58 23.62
N TYR A 42 31.47 1.55 22.28
CA TYR A 42 32.69 1.16 21.57
C TYR A 42 33.87 2.10 21.86
N ALA A 43 33.62 3.41 21.90
CA ALA A 43 34.64 4.40 22.27
C ALA A 43 35.11 4.24 23.72
N GLU A 44 34.23 3.83 24.64
CA GLU A 44 34.57 3.53 26.03
C GLU A 44 35.46 2.29 26.12
N LEU A 45 35.13 1.20 25.42
CA LEU A 45 35.98 0.00 25.35
C LEU A 45 37.40 0.32 24.88
N LEU A 46 37.54 1.16 23.86
CA LEU A 46 38.85 1.62 23.36
C LEU A 46 39.62 2.49 24.37
N ARG A 47 38.94 3.17 25.30
CA ARG A 47 39.61 3.86 26.42
C ARG A 47 40.01 2.90 27.51
N CYS A 48 39.13 1.96 27.86
CA CYS A 48 39.38 0.96 28.90
C CYS A 48 40.55 0.05 28.55
N SER A 49 40.72 -0.29 27.27
CA SER A 49 41.85 -1.10 26.78
C SER A 49 43.22 -0.42 26.91
N LYS A 50 43.28 0.88 27.23
CA LYS A 50 44.53 1.64 27.40
C LYS A 50 44.98 1.76 28.86
N LEU A 51 44.19 1.26 29.82
CA LEU A 51 44.50 1.36 31.24
C LEU A 51 45.54 0.31 31.66
N HIS A 52 46.60 0.74 32.35
CA HIS A 52 47.65 -0.13 32.90
C HIS A 52 47.58 -0.17 34.44
N GLY A 53 47.75 -1.37 35.03
CA GLY A 53 47.83 -1.65 36.48
C GLY A 53 46.90 -2.79 36.95
N GLU A 54 47.36 -3.66 37.87
CA GLU A 54 46.65 -4.89 38.31
C GLU A 54 45.27 -4.62 38.95
N ALA A 55 45.14 -3.59 39.80
CA ALA A 55 43.84 -3.20 40.38
C ALA A 55 42.87 -2.59 39.35
N ARG A 56 43.39 -2.03 38.25
CA ARG A 56 42.60 -1.56 37.10
C ARG A 56 42.19 -2.70 36.18
N GLN A 57 42.85 -3.85 36.26
CA GLN A 57 42.57 -5.00 35.41
C GLN A 57 41.25 -5.67 35.79
N GLN A 58 40.99 -5.93 37.08
CA GLN A 58 39.73 -6.52 37.53
C GLN A 58 38.52 -5.59 37.35
N VAL A 59 38.68 -4.30 37.66
CA VAL A 59 37.63 -3.29 37.38
C VAL A 59 37.44 -3.10 35.87
N GLY A 60 38.51 -3.16 35.10
CA GLY A 60 38.49 -3.09 33.64
C GLY A 60 37.81 -4.28 32.98
N GLU A 61 37.97 -5.49 33.53
CA GLU A 61 37.31 -6.72 33.06
C GLU A 61 35.79 -6.65 33.27
N LEU A 62 35.34 -6.30 34.48
CA LEU A 62 33.91 -6.13 34.77
C LEU A 62 33.30 -5.01 33.93
N HIS A 63 34.00 -3.88 33.81
CA HIS A 63 33.52 -2.74 33.04
C HIS A 63 33.47 -3.05 31.53
N SER A 64 34.47 -3.75 30.99
CA SER A 64 34.48 -4.25 29.61
C SER A 64 33.34 -5.23 29.34
N ALA A 65 33.05 -6.13 30.28
CA ALA A 65 31.91 -7.05 30.19
C ALA A 65 30.56 -6.30 30.15
N VAL A 66 30.40 -5.27 30.99
CA VAL A 66 29.19 -4.42 30.99
C VAL A 66 29.05 -3.65 29.68
N ILE A 67 30.13 -3.06 29.17
CA ILE A 67 30.08 -2.28 27.93
C ILE A 67 29.79 -3.20 26.72
N SER A 68 30.43 -4.37 26.65
CA SER A 68 30.18 -5.35 25.58
C SER A 68 28.75 -5.89 25.61
N ALA A 69 28.19 -6.17 26.80
CA ALA A 69 26.77 -6.52 26.95
C ALA A 69 25.85 -5.38 26.47
N GLY A 70 26.20 -4.12 26.79
CA GLY A 70 25.52 -2.94 26.28
C GLY A 70 25.52 -2.85 24.75
N MET A 71 26.66 -3.18 24.12
CA MET A 71 26.79 -3.15 22.66
C MET A 71 25.95 -4.22 22.00
N VAL A 72 25.94 -5.43 22.57
CA VAL A 72 25.09 -6.54 22.11
C VAL A 72 23.61 -6.15 22.22
N GLN A 73 23.21 -5.50 23.31
CA GLN A 73 21.84 -5.02 23.48
C GLN A 73 21.48 -3.93 22.45
N ALA A 74 22.37 -2.97 22.20
CA ALA A 74 22.16 -1.94 21.18
C ALA A 74 22.04 -2.56 19.78
N ALA A 75 22.87 -3.56 19.46
CA ALA A 75 22.79 -4.31 18.22
C ALA A 75 21.46 -5.09 18.10
N ALA A 76 21.02 -5.76 19.16
CA ALA A 76 19.73 -6.46 19.20
C ALA A 76 18.56 -5.49 18.94
N ASN A 77 18.58 -4.31 19.54
CA ASN A 77 17.56 -3.28 19.33
C ASN A 77 17.55 -2.77 17.86
N LEU A 78 18.72 -2.67 17.23
CA LEU A 78 18.84 -2.31 15.80
C LEU A 78 18.32 -3.41 14.87
N MET A 79 18.56 -4.69 15.18
CA MET A 79 17.98 -5.80 14.44
C MET A 79 16.45 -5.80 14.55
N GLN A 80 15.92 -5.57 15.76
CA GLN A 80 14.48 -5.45 15.97
C GLN A 80 13.88 -4.29 15.14
N LEU A 81 14.55 -3.13 15.14
CA LEU A 81 14.14 -1.98 14.32
C LEU A 81 14.13 -2.34 12.81
N THR A 82 15.10 -3.13 12.36
CA THR A 82 15.19 -3.60 10.97
C THR A 82 14.01 -4.50 10.62
N ASP A 83 13.62 -5.41 11.52
CA ASP A 83 12.45 -6.27 11.32
C ASP A 83 11.11 -5.50 11.39
N GLU A 84 11.04 -4.43 12.20
CA GLU A 84 9.90 -3.50 12.20
C GLU A 84 9.79 -2.78 10.84
N VAL A 85 10.90 -2.28 10.30
CA VAL A 85 10.94 -1.64 8.97
C VAL A 85 10.57 -2.62 7.87
N ARG A 86 11.09 -3.86 7.91
CA ARG A 86 10.75 -4.89 6.91
C ARG A 86 9.25 -5.22 6.94
N ARG A 87 8.67 -5.39 8.13
CA ARG A 87 7.22 -5.65 8.26
C ARG A 87 6.39 -4.49 7.73
N ALA A 88 6.77 -3.25 8.05
CA ALA A 88 6.09 -2.07 7.53
C ALA A 88 6.15 -1.99 6.00
N ALA A 89 7.29 -2.31 5.39
CA ALA A 89 7.44 -2.33 3.94
C ALA A 89 6.51 -3.36 3.27
N VAL A 90 6.45 -4.59 3.80
CA VAL A 90 5.57 -5.64 3.27
C VAL A 90 4.09 -5.27 3.39
N VAL A 91 3.69 -4.66 4.53
CA VAL A 91 2.31 -4.19 4.70
C VAL A 91 2.00 -3.04 3.74
N GLY A 92 2.92 -2.09 3.57
CA GLY A 92 2.79 -1.00 2.61
C GLY A 92 2.61 -1.47 1.16
N ASP A 93 3.34 -2.51 0.75
CA ASP A 93 3.20 -3.11 -0.58
C ASP A 93 1.80 -3.71 -0.78
N HIS A 94 1.24 -4.39 0.22
CA HIS A 94 -0.13 -4.93 0.14
C HIS A 94 -1.19 -3.83 0.05
N VAL A 95 -1.02 -2.72 0.77
CA VAL A 95 -1.92 -1.58 0.69
C VAL A 95 -1.91 -0.98 -0.71
N ARG A 96 -0.73 -0.77 -1.31
CA ARG A 96 -0.60 -0.27 -2.69
C ARG A 96 -1.23 -1.19 -3.72
N ILE A 97 -0.99 -2.50 -3.62
CA ILE A 97 -1.62 -3.47 -4.51
C ILE A 97 -3.16 -3.42 -4.39
N GLY A 98 -3.68 -3.23 -3.18
CA GLY A 98 -5.12 -3.05 -2.95
C GLY A 98 -5.68 -1.78 -3.59
N GLU A 99 -4.98 -0.65 -3.49
CA GLU A 99 -5.36 0.61 -4.14
C GLU A 99 -5.36 0.47 -5.68
N GLU A 100 -4.31 -0.12 -6.25
CA GLU A 100 -4.18 -0.36 -7.70
C GLU A 100 -5.29 -1.31 -8.20
N ALA A 101 -5.61 -2.36 -7.43
CA ALA A 101 -6.68 -3.29 -7.78
C ALA A 101 -8.07 -2.63 -7.76
N LEU A 102 -8.33 -1.72 -6.82
CA LEU A 102 -9.56 -0.95 -6.76
C LEU A 102 -9.69 0.01 -7.95
N GLU A 103 -8.61 0.70 -8.31
CA GLU A 103 -8.60 1.59 -9.47
C GLU A 103 -8.87 0.81 -10.77
N ILE A 104 -8.24 -0.35 -10.94
CA ILE A 104 -8.49 -1.25 -12.08
C ILE A 104 -9.94 -1.73 -12.10
N ALA A 105 -10.52 -2.08 -10.95
CA ALA A 105 -11.92 -2.51 -10.85
C ALA A 105 -12.89 -1.39 -11.28
N ASP A 106 -12.67 -0.16 -10.82
CA ASP A 106 -13.47 1.01 -11.20
C ASP A 106 -13.43 1.24 -12.73
N VAL A 107 -12.24 1.16 -13.34
CA VAL A 107 -12.07 1.30 -14.80
C VAL A 107 -12.79 0.18 -15.57
N HIS A 108 -12.74 -1.06 -15.08
CA HIS A 108 -13.44 -2.17 -15.70
C HIS A 108 -14.96 -2.03 -15.62
N GLU A 109 -15.50 -1.53 -14.51
CA GLU A 109 -16.93 -1.28 -14.34
C GLU A 109 -17.42 -0.15 -15.26
N GLU A 110 -16.64 0.93 -15.40
CA GLU A 110 -16.92 2.00 -16.34
C GLU A 110 -16.88 1.50 -17.80
N PHE A 111 -15.88 0.68 -18.14
CA PHE A 111 -15.79 0.07 -19.47
C PHE A 111 -16.98 -0.86 -19.76
N ALA A 112 -17.38 -1.69 -18.81
CA ALA A 112 -18.51 -2.60 -18.96
C ALA A 112 -19.84 -1.85 -19.14
N SER A 113 -20.09 -0.81 -18.34
CA SER A 113 -21.29 0.01 -18.44
C SER A 113 -21.36 0.79 -19.75
N SER A 114 -20.25 1.38 -20.19
CA SER A 114 -20.12 2.06 -21.48
C SER A 114 -20.33 1.10 -22.67
N GLY A 115 -19.75 -0.10 -22.59
CA GLY A 115 -19.95 -1.17 -23.57
C GLY A 115 -21.42 -1.57 -23.70
N MET A 116 -22.10 -1.75 -22.57
CA MET A 116 -23.52 -2.11 -22.54
C MET A 116 -24.40 -1.02 -23.18
N GLN A 117 -24.11 0.27 -22.90
CA GLN A 117 -24.84 1.38 -23.51
C GLN A 117 -24.66 1.41 -25.04
N ARG A 118 -23.44 1.16 -25.54
CA ARG A 118 -23.17 1.06 -26.98
C ARG A 118 -23.92 -0.10 -27.63
N LEU A 119 -23.93 -1.28 -27.00
CA LEU A 119 -24.68 -2.43 -27.50
C LEU A 119 -26.19 -2.17 -27.53
N GLN A 120 -26.74 -1.52 -26.50
CA GLN A 120 -28.15 -1.14 -26.48
C GLN A 120 -28.50 -0.14 -27.59
N ARG A 121 -27.59 0.80 -27.89
CA ARG A 121 -27.77 1.75 -29.00
C ARG A 121 -27.82 1.01 -30.34
N VAL A 122 -26.85 0.13 -30.60
CA VAL A 122 -26.81 -0.67 -31.84
C VAL A 122 -28.06 -1.53 -31.98
N ALA A 123 -28.52 -2.16 -30.89
CA ALA A 123 -29.75 -2.96 -30.91
C ALA A 123 -30.98 -2.13 -31.31
N ARG A 124 -31.09 -0.88 -30.84
CA ARG A 124 -32.18 0.02 -31.22
C ARG A 124 -32.08 0.46 -32.68
N GLU A 125 -30.88 0.77 -33.16
CA GLU A 125 -30.63 1.15 -34.56
C GLU A 125 -30.99 -0.01 -35.51
N MET A 126 -30.58 -1.25 -35.18
CA MET A 126 -30.98 -2.45 -35.94
C MET A 126 -32.49 -2.67 -35.93
N GLN A 127 -33.15 -2.50 -34.79
CA GLN A 127 -34.60 -2.65 -34.69
C GLN A 127 -35.36 -1.58 -35.48
N ALA A 128 -34.85 -0.35 -35.53
CA ALA A 128 -35.40 0.71 -36.37
C ALA A 128 -35.25 0.37 -37.86
N ALA A 129 -34.06 -0.07 -38.28
CA ALA A 129 -33.80 -0.48 -39.66
C ALA A 129 -34.69 -1.66 -40.09
N LEU A 130 -34.90 -2.64 -39.22
CA LEU A 130 -35.82 -3.76 -39.51
C LEU A 130 -37.26 -3.28 -39.68
N ARG A 131 -37.75 -2.37 -38.84
CA ARG A 131 -39.10 -1.80 -38.99
C ARG A 131 -39.26 -0.98 -40.26
N GLU A 132 -38.23 -0.21 -40.62
CA GLU A 132 -38.22 0.54 -41.89
C GLU A 132 -38.29 -0.42 -43.09
N LEU A 133 -37.54 -1.52 -43.01
CA LEU A 133 -37.53 -2.56 -44.05
C LEU A 133 -38.88 -3.30 -44.13
N GLU A 134 -39.51 -3.59 -43.00
CA GLU A 134 -40.87 -4.13 -42.93
C GLU A 134 -41.91 -3.16 -43.52
N SER A 135 -41.85 -1.86 -43.15
CA SER A 135 -42.75 -0.84 -43.72
C SER A 135 -42.61 -0.77 -45.23
N ASN A 136 -41.38 -0.66 -45.73
CA ASN A 136 -41.10 -0.61 -47.16
C ASN A 136 -41.58 -1.86 -47.90
N TYR A 137 -41.44 -3.04 -47.29
CA TYR A 137 -41.95 -4.29 -47.86
C TYR A 137 -43.47 -4.28 -47.98
N TYR A 138 -44.19 -3.89 -46.93
CA TYR A 138 -45.65 -3.83 -46.96
C TYR A 138 -46.18 -2.72 -47.88
N ASP A 139 -45.57 -1.55 -47.88
CA ASP A 139 -45.93 -0.43 -48.75
C ASP A 139 -45.72 -0.77 -50.24
N CYS A 140 -44.61 -1.46 -50.59
CA CYS A 140 -44.40 -1.96 -51.95
C CYS A 140 -45.38 -3.08 -52.35
N SER A 141 -45.81 -3.92 -51.41
CA SER A 141 -46.80 -4.98 -51.69
C SER A 141 -48.22 -4.45 -51.91
N ALA A 142 -48.58 -3.34 -51.26
CA ALA A 142 -49.88 -2.69 -51.41
C ALA A 142 -50.03 -1.99 -52.77
N GLY A 143 -48.96 -1.41 -53.31
CA GLY A 143 -48.96 -0.74 -54.62
C GLY A 143 -49.10 -1.68 -55.84
N VAL A 144 -48.92 -2.99 -55.67
CA VAL A 144 -49.10 -3.99 -56.76
C VAL A 144 -50.56 -4.47 -56.85
N GLY A 145 -51.40 -4.18 -55.86
CA GLY A 145 -52.81 -4.58 -55.83
C GLY A 145 -53.78 -3.62 -56.53
N GLU A 146 -53.39 -2.37 -56.77
CA GLU A 146 -54.27 -1.32 -57.34
C GLU A 146 -54.11 -1.10 -58.86
N ALA A 147 -53.28 -1.89 -59.54
CA ALA A 147 -53.06 -1.80 -60.99
C ALA A 147 -53.87 -2.86 -61.80
N ARG A 148 -55.16 -3.04 -61.49
CA ARG A 148 -56.10 -3.80 -62.32
C ARG A 148 -57.41 -3.07 -62.54
#